data_AF-A0A5J4NHG5-F1
#
_entry.id   AF-A0A5J4NHG5-F1
#
_cell.length_a   1.000
_cell.length_b   1.000
_cell.length_c   1.000
_cell.angle_alpha   90.00
_cell.angle_beta   90.00
_cell.angle_gamma   90.00
#
_symmetry.space_group_name_H-M   'P 1'
#
loop_
_entity.id
_entity.type
_entity.pdbx_description
1 polymer ?
#
loop_
_entity_poly.entity_id
_entity_poly.type
_entity_poly.pdbx_seq_one_letter_code
_entity_poly.pdbx_strand_id
1 'polypeptide(L)'
;MPFAYLIPIAIHTTVHGKAIRSQQNFCCRTSSVLSEVRSSIRLNSKAVAKSDLKNANPDLCHLCNPSSHFQTNTTPFYQPAVLPPFSIPCARPVERVYSTRAPRRGVCLVLSIEKFHPALCLPTRNGAVVDLRNVCAAFSTLEFDVLTYTNLNASEMLAAIHKVADNDHSDSDCFACVVLTHGDENGIIYAYDRSVSLDQIILPFRGDHCASLRGKPKLFFIQACRGSKLDDGTIQLVCDGPGTASVIEPVPKIMLCNIPIEADILIAHAVQPGYYAFRNSVHGSWFIRALCDCLIRYGHSLDLLSILTRVNHVVAYDFESVASNPAFSGKKQMPCFASALTKEVIFPPKRLLCNPKPN
;
A
#
# COMPACT_ATOMS: atom_id res chain seq x y z
N MET A 1 21.94 -56.12 -8.32
CA MET A 1 23.21 -56.05 -9.07
C MET A 1 22.94 -55.40 -10.41
N PRO A 2 23.79 -54.48 -10.91
CA PRO A 2 24.81 -53.67 -10.23
C PRO A 2 24.49 -52.16 -10.43
N PHE A 3 25.35 -51.15 -10.28
CA PHE A 3 26.70 -51.02 -9.73
C PHE A 3 26.72 -49.74 -8.88
N ALA A 4 27.47 -49.70 -7.77
CA ALA A 4 27.64 -48.49 -6.98
C ALA A 4 28.92 -47.74 -7.37
N TYR A 5 28.89 -46.40 -7.29
CA TYR A 5 30.09 -45.56 -7.26
C TYR A 5 29.99 -44.56 -6.10
N LEU A 6 30.95 -44.64 -5.19
CA LEU A 6 31.16 -43.72 -4.06
C LEU A 6 32.64 -43.34 -4.06
N ILE A 7 32.94 -42.07 -4.33
CA ILE A 7 34.26 -41.47 -4.09
C ILE A 7 34.01 -40.09 -3.45
N PRO A 8 34.64 -39.77 -2.30
CA PRO A 8 34.36 -38.54 -1.55
C PRO A 8 35.23 -37.36 -2.00
N ILE A 9 34.79 -36.14 -1.67
CA ILE A 9 35.64 -34.94 -1.64
C ILE A 9 35.53 -34.32 -0.24
N ALA A 10 36.68 -34.04 0.37
CA ALA A 10 36.76 -33.55 1.75
C ALA A 10 36.48 -32.03 1.83
N ILE A 11 35.76 -31.60 2.87
CA ILE A 11 35.60 -30.19 3.21
C ILE A 11 36.76 -29.78 4.14
N HIS A 12 37.63 -28.91 3.64
CA HIS A 12 38.80 -28.44 4.38
C HIS A 12 38.40 -27.31 5.35
N THR A 13 38.16 -27.63 6.63
CA THR A 13 37.68 -26.68 7.64
C THR A 13 38.80 -25.82 8.24
N THR A 14 39.24 -24.80 7.50
CA THR A 14 40.21 -23.81 8.00
C THR A 14 39.54 -22.85 9.00
N VAL A 15 39.59 -23.20 10.29
CA VAL A 15 39.08 -22.37 11.39
C VAL A 15 40.12 -21.31 11.78
N HIS A 16 39.78 -20.03 11.59
CA HIS A 16 40.50 -18.91 12.23
C HIS A 16 39.57 -18.08 13.11
N GLY A 17 39.38 -18.57 14.35
CA GLY A 17 38.91 -17.73 15.44
C GLY A 17 40.07 -16.95 16.08
N LYS A 18 39.88 -15.66 16.31
CA LYS A 18 40.64 -14.88 17.30
C LYS A 18 39.68 -14.06 18.15
N ALA A 19 39.32 -14.61 19.31
CA ALA A 19 38.76 -13.83 20.40
C ALA A 19 39.91 -13.17 21.18
N ILE A 20 39.76 -11.90 21.55
CA ILE A 20 40.58 -11.25 22.57
C ILE A 20 39.63 -10.65 23.62
N ARG A 21 40.04 -10.71 24.89
CA ARG A 21 39.22 -10.44 26.09
C ARG A 21 39.75 -9.21 26.83
N SER A 22 38.91 -8.65 27.71
CA SER A 22 39.26 -7.73 28.82
C SER A 22 39.69 -6.31 28.40
N GLN A 23 39.59 -5.24 29.21
CA GLN A 23 39.10 -5.02 30.59
C GLN A 23 37.99 -3.93 30.55
N GLN A 24 36.96 -3.82 31.40
CA GLN A 24 36.87 -3.81 32.87
C GLN A 24 37.46 -2.54 33.53
N ASN A 25 36.63 -1.51 33.82
CA ASN A 25 36.43 -0.92 35.17
C ASN A 25 35.77 0.48 35.22
N PHE A 26 34.83 0.65 36.18
CA PHE A 26 34.42 1.91 36.86
C PHE A 26 33.79 3.04 36.00
N CYS A 27 33.02 4.00 36.54
CA CYS A 27 32.66 4.32 37.93
C CYS A 27 31.17 4.76 38.05
N CYS A 28 30.57 4.62 39.24
CA CYS A 28 29.25 5.19 39.57
C CYS A 28 29.32 6.02 40.87
N ARG A 29 28.89 7.30 40.86
CA ARG A 29 28.16 7.99 41.97
C ARG A 29 27.87 9.49 41.71
N THR A 30 26.65 9.91 42.08
CA THR A 30 26.20 11.09 42.89
C THR A 30 27.13 12.32 43.06
N SER A 31 26.66 13.57 43.23
CA SER A 31 25.34 14.10 43.66
C SER A 31 25.06 15.55 43.20
N SER A 32 23.84 16.04 43.50
CA SER A 32 23.36 17.43 43.44
C SER A 32 24.04 18.41 44.41
N VAL A 33 23.78 19.73 44.22
CA VAL A 33 23.10 20.67 45.17
C VAL A 33 23.17 22.13 44.62
N LEU A 34 22.34 23.03 45.19
CA LEU A 34 22.14 24.48 44.94
C LEU A 34 21.16 24.86 43.79
N SER A 35 20.21 25.81 43.96
CA SER A 35 19.92 26.61 45.18
C SER A 35 20.08 28.14 45.06
N GLU A 36 19.17 29.13 45.17
CA GLU A 36 17.70 29.30 45.22
C GLU A 36 17.36 30.80 44.87
N VAL A 37 16.23 31.37 45.34
CA VAL A 37 15.84 32.82 45.36
C VAL A 37 15.33 33.37 44.01
N ARG A 38 14.02 33.58 43.74
CA ARG A 38 12.96 34.45 44.34
C ARG A 38 13.22 35.96 44.14
N SER A 39 12.27 36.87 43.86
CA SER A 39 10.84 36.85 43.45
C SER A 39 10.53 38.29 42.89
N SER A 40 9.34 38.92 42.77
CA SER A 40 7.94 38.70 43.19
C SER A 40 6.99 39.71 42.47
N ILE A 41 5.66 39.58 42.69
CA ILE A 41 4.61 40.66 42.58
C ILE A 41 4.30 41.24 41.18
N ARG A 42 3.11 41.80 40.87
CA ARG A 42 1.69 41.35 40.98
C ARG A 42 0.75 42.45 40.42
N LEU A 43 -0.36 42.03 39.77
CA LEU A 43 -1.70 42.69 39.69
C LEU A 43 -1.95 43.96 38.82
N ASN A 44 -3.13 43.91 38.16
CA ASN A 44 -4.10 44.99 37.87
C ASN A 44 -3.80 46.12 36.85
N SER A 45 -4.80 46.80 36.22
CA SER A 45 -6.17 46.40 35.82
C SER A 45 -6.91 47.52 35.02
N LYS A 46 -7.79 47.12 34.07
CA LYS A 46 -9.01 47.83 33.58
C LYS A 46 -8.92 49.14 32.75
N ALA A 47 -9.96 49.30 31.90
CA ALA A 47 -10.69 50.52 31.49
C ALA A 47 -10.16 51.46 30.37
N VAL A 48 -10.69 51.26 29.15
CA VAL A 48 -11.60 52.17 28.40
C VAL A 48 -11.48 53.69 28.57
N ALA A 49 -11.25 54.41 27.45
CA ALA A 49 -11.92 55.66 27.09
C ALA A 49 -11.84 55.95 25.57
N LYS A 50 -12.76 56.79 25.04
CA LYS A 50 -12.70 57.41 23.70
C LYS A 50 -12.53 58.94 23.87
N SER A 51 -11.97 59.61 22.86
CA SER A 51 -12.32 61.02 22.57
C SER A 51 -12.06 61.37 21.10
N ASP A 52 -13.02 62.06 20.49
CA ASP A 52 -12.97 62.59 19.11
C ASP A 52 -12.48 64.07 19.09
N LEU A 53 -12.55 64.69 17.89
CA LEU A 53 -12.29 66.10 17.51
C LEU A 53 -10.85 66.48 17.09
N LYS A 54 -10.64 67.44 16.17
CA LYS A 54 -11.34 67.86 14.92
C LYS A 54 -10.53 69.00 14.27
N ASN A 55 -10.53 69.06 12.93
CA ASN A 55 -10.33 70.23 12.06
C ASN A 55 -9.18 71.26 12.35
N ALA A 56 -8.25 71.37 11.40
CA ALA A 56 -7.81 72.67 10.86
C ALA A 56 -7.29 72.54 9.41
N ASN A 57 -7.72 73.44 8.53
CA ASN A 57 -7.20 73.72 7.18
C ASN A 57 -7.68 75.16 6.86
N PRO A 58 -6.89 76.01 6.17
CA PRO A 58 -7.13 76.16 4.72
C PRO A 58 -5.90 76.56 3.87
N ASP A 59 -6.11 76.61 2.54
CA ASP A 59 -5.43 77.44 1.52
C ASP A 59 -3.95 77.13 1.14
N LEU A 60 -3.51 77.24 -0.14
CA LEU A 60 -4.21 77.59 -1.40
C LEU A 60 -3.44 77.05 -2.65
N CYS A 61 -4.05 77.22 -3.84
CA CYS A 61 -3.55 76.96 -5.22
C CYS A 61 -3.47 75.46 -5.66
N HIS A 62 -4.27 74.97 -6.62
CA HIS A 62 -4.38 75.29 -8.07
C HIS A 62 -3.19 74.74 -8.91
N LEU A 63 -3.36 73.95 -9.99
CA LEU A 63 -4.52 73.71 -10.88
C LEU A 63 -4.48 72.31 -11.59
N CYS A 64 -5.63 71.91 -12.17
CA CYS A 64 -5.85 70.87 -13.21
C CYS A 64 -5.75 69.35 -12.86
N ASN A 65 -6.91 68.69 -12.91
CA ASN A 65 -7.18 67.24 -13.06
C ASN A 65 -7.47 66.95 -14.58
N PRO A 66 -7.84 65.74 -15.11
CA PRO A 66 -8.59 64.65 -14.46
C PRO A 66 -8.22 63.17 -14.78
N SER A 67 -8.64 62.30 -13.85
CA SER A 67 -9.17 60.92 -14.06
C SER A 67 -8.29 59.78 -14.59
N SER A 68 -7.96 58.84 -13.70
CA SER A 68 -8.55 57.47 -13.74
C SER A 68 -8.43 56.78 -12.36
N HIS A 69 -9.25 55.76 -12.10
CA HIS A 69 -9.48 55.24 -10.75
C HIS A 69 -8.54 54.13 -10.30
N PHE A 70 -8.21 54.17 -9.01
CA PHE A 70 -7.57 53.11 -8.23
C PHE A 70 -8.50 51.89 -8.11
N GLN A 71 -8.00 50.68 -8.37
CA GLN A 71 -8.62 49.43 -7.89
C GLN A 71 -7.56 48.47 -7.36
N THR A 72 -7.94 47.70 -6.34
CA THR A 72 -7.06 46.83 -5.55
C THR A 72 -6.90 45.46 -6.18
N ASN A 73 -5.67 44.92 -6.20
CA ASN A 73 -5.40 43.55 -6.60
C ASN A 73 -6.11 42.55 -5.69
N THR A 74 -7.23 41.99 -6.16
CA THR A 74 -7.89 40.85 -5.54
C THR A 74 -7.21 39.54 -5.96
N THR A 75 -7.08 38.61 -5.02
CA THR A 75 -6.60 37.25 -5.31
C THR A 75 -7.55 36.54 -6.28
N PRO A 76 -7.03 35.77 -7.27
CA PRO A 76 -7.89 35.08 -8.24
C PRO A 76 -8.77 34.04 -7.53
N PHE A 77 -10.08 34.24 -7.62
CA PHE A 77 -11.06 33.24 -7.15
C PHE A 77 -10.98 32.00 -8.03
N TYR A 78 -10.75 30.84 -7.41
CA TYR A 78 -10.70 29.56 -8.09
C TYR A 78 -12.11 29.18 -8.57
N GLN A 79 -12.39 29.34 -9.86
CA GLN A 79 -13.68 28.95 -10.43
C GLN A 79 -13.87 27.42 -10.29
N PRO A 80 -15.09 26.94 -9.98
CA PRO A 80 -15.38 25.51 -10.05
C PRO A 80 -15.16 25.00 -11.47
N ALA A 81 -14.39 23.93 -11.63
CA ALA A 81 -14.39 23.17 -12.87
C ALA A 81 -15.83 22.67 -13.11
N VAL A 82 -16.45 23.22 -14.14
CA VAL A 82 -17.78 22.83 -14.60
C VAL A 82 -17.72 21.38 -15.14
N LEU A 83 -18.84 20.65 -15.17
CA LEU A 83 -18.84 19.20 -15.41
C LEU A 83 -19.59 18.83 -16.70
N PRO A 84 -19.05 17.89 -17.51
CA PRO A 84 -19.61 17.56 -18.82
C PRO A 84 -21.06 17.08 -18.72
N PRO A 85 -21.88 17.23 -19.80
CA PRO A 85 -23.35 17.25 -19.74
C PRO A 85 -24.06 15.97 -19.29
N PHE A 86 -23.32 14.93 -18.94
CA PHE A 86 -23.80 13.67 -18.37
C PHE A 86 -23.33 13.45 -16.91
N SER A 87 -22.79 14.49 -16.27
CA SER A 87 -22.21 14.45 -14.92
C SER A 87 -22.91 15.42 -13.95
N ILE A 88 -23.43 14.88 -12.85
CA ILE A 88 -23.96 15.66 -11.73
C ILE A 88 -22.85 15.83 -10.68
N PRO A 89 -22.59 17.05 -10.14
CA PRO A 89 -21.62 17.23 -9.06
C PRO A 89 -22.04 16.48 -7.80
N CYS A 90 -21.39 15.36 -7.52
CA CYS A 90 -21.52 14.67 -6.25
C CYS A 90 -20.77 15.44 -5.14
N ALA A 91 -21.28 15.38 -3.91
CA ALA A 91 -20.60 15.97 -2.76
C ALA A 91 -19.26 15.24 -2.54
N ARG A 92 -18.15 15.93 -2.79
CA ARG A 92 -16.79 15.38 -2.64
C ARG A 92 -16.51 15.05 -1.16
N PRO A 93 -15.99 13.86 -0.84
CA PRO A 93 -15.36 13.62 0.45
C PRO A 93 -14.23 14.64 0.67
N VAL A 94 -14.25 15.36 1.79
CA VAL A 94 -13.20 16.33 2.14
C VAL A 94 -11.91 15.61 2.56
N GLU A 95 -12.05 14.40 3.11
CA GLU A 95 -10.94 13.52 3.48
C GLU A 95 -10.25 12.93 2.24
N ARG A 96 -8.94 13.18 2.11
CA ARG A 96 -8.09 12.54 1.09
C ARG A 96 -7.55 11.17 1.48
N VAL A 97 -7.73 10.75 2.74
CA VAL A 97 -7.15 9.53 3.32
C VAL A 97 -8.29 8.67 3.88
N TYR A 98 -8.21 7.34 3.73
CA TYR A 98 -9.17 6.44 4.38
C TYR A 98 -9.10 6.51 5.91
N SER A 99 -10.21 6.24 6.58
CA SER A 99 -10.25 6.22 8.05
C SER A 99 -9.50 5.01 8.60
N THR A 100 -8.49 5.26 9.42
CA THR A 100 -7.69 4.23 10.11
C THR A 100 -8.09 4.06 11.58
N ARG A 101 -9.29 4.55 11.94
CA ARG A 101 -9.78 4.74 13.32
C ARG A 101 -10.63 3.58 13.85
N ALA A 102 -10.88 2.54 13.05
CA ALA A 102 -11.70 1.43 13.50
C ALA A 102 -10.95 0.60 14.57
N PRO A 103 -11.62 -0.17 15.44
CA PRO A 103 -10.96 -0.99 16.46
C PRO A 103 -9.86 -1.92 15.90
N ARG A 104 -10.10 -2.56 14.75
CA ARG A 104 -9.15 -3.47 14.08
C ARG A 104 -8.61 -2.86 12.79
N ARG A 105 -7.48 -3.37 12.30
CA ARG A 105 -7.03 -3.11 10.93
C ARG A 105 -7.95 -3.80 9.93
N GLY A 106 -8.29 -5.06 10.24
CA GLY A 106 -9.09 -5.96 9.44
C GLY A 106 -8.35 -7.25 9.10
N VAL A 107 -9.02 -8.14 8.37
CA VAL A 107 -8.50 -9.47 8.02
C VAL A 107 -7.54 -9.38 6.84
N CYS A 108 -6.42 -10.11 6.92
CA CYS A 108 -5.58 -10.46 5.79
C CYS A 108 -5.76 -11.95 5.46
N LEU A 109 -6.57 -12.27 4.46
CA LEU A 109 -6.79 -13.63 3.99
C LEU A 109 -5.63 -14.07 3.09
N VAL A 110 -4.92 -15.14 3.44
CA VAL A 110 -3.79 -15.65 2.64
C VAL A 110 -4.11 -17.04 2.10
N LEU A 111 -4.21 -17.16 0.77
CA LEU A 111 -4.56 -18.38 0.06
C LEU A 111 -3.31 -18.92 -0.67
N SER A 112 -2.65 -19.93 -0.10
CA SER A 112 -1.35 -20.43 -0.58
C SER A 112 -1.41 -21.86 -1.09
N ILE A 113 -1.43 -22.02 -2.41
CA ILE A 113 -1.41 -23.34 -3.07
C ILE A 113 0.03 -23.68 -3.43
N GLU A 114 0.58 -24.71 -2.78
CA GLU A 114 1.92 -25.23 -3.02
C GLU A 114 1.88 -26.45 -3.95
N LYS A 115 0.93 -27.34 -3.71
CA LYS A 115 0.75 -28.62 -4.41
C LYS A 115 -0.51 -28.56 -5.27
N PHE A 116 -0.50 -29.34 -6.34
CA PHE A 116 -1.57 -29.42 -7.33
C PHE A 116 -1.88 -30.88 -7.60
N HIS A 117 -3.14 -31.17 -7.93
CA HIS A 117 -3.59 -32.49 -8.29
C HIS A 117 -2.89 -32.95 -9.59
N PRO A 118 -2.37 -34.19 -9.69
CA PRO A 118 -1.53 -34.61 -10.82
C PRO A 118 -2.18 -34.41 -12.21
N ALA A 119 -3.51 -34.50 -12.31
CA ALA A 119 -4.25 -34.28 -13.56
C ALA A 119 -4.16 -32.84 -14.12
N LEU A 120 -3.71 -31.86 -13.33
CA LEU A 120 -3.44 -30.51 -13.80
C LEU A 120 -2.07 -30.36 -14.49
N CYS A 121 -1.18 -31.36 -14.37
CA CYS A 121 0.21 -31.32 -14.86
C CYS A 121 1.05 -30.12 -14.37
N LEU A 122 0.61 -29.42 -13.31
CA LEU A 122 1.30 -28.26 -12.74
C LEU A 122 2.41 -28.68 -11.76
N PRO A 123 3.61 -28.07 -11.82
CA PRO A 123 4.71 -28.42 -10.92
C PRO A 123 4.51 -27.86 -9.50
N THR A 124 4.92 -28.60 -8.47
CA THR A 124 4.91 -28.14 -7.07
C THR A 124 5.64 -26.80 -6.92
N ARG A 125 5.01 -25.84 -6.23
CA ARG A 125 5.55 -24.49 -6.01
C ARG A 125 6.56 -24.44 -4.88
N ASN A 126 7.67 -25.16 -5.04
CA ASN A 126 8.82 -25.14 -4.14
C ASN A 126 9.21 -23.69 -3.79
N GLY A 127 9.25 -23.35 -2.51
CA GLY A 127 9.44 -21.99 -2.00
C GLY A 127 8.16 -21.26 -1.55
N ALA A 128 6.95 -21.76 -1.83
CA ALA A 128 5.70 -21.12 -1.42
C ALA A 128 5.56 -20.94 0.11
N VAL A 129 6.13 -21.84 0.91
CA VAL A 129 6.20 -21.72 2.38
C VAL A 129 7.05 -20.51 2.83
N VAL A 130 8.01 -20.06 2.02
CA VAL A 130 8.80 -18.85 2.29
C VAL A 130 7.96 -17.60 2.01
N ASP A 131 7.25 -17.58 0.88
CA ASP A 131 6.30 -16.51 0.54
C ASP A 131 5.21 -16.36 1.61
N LEU A 132 4.60 -17.47 2.04
CA LEU A 132 3.58 -17.49 3.10
C LEU A 132 4.12 -16.90 4.41
N ARG A 133 5.32 -17.28 4.84
CA ARG A 133 5.95 -16.74 6.06
C ARG A 133 6.24 -15.24 5.96
N ASN A 134 6.75 -14.79 4.82
CA ASN A 134 7.04 -13.37 4.57
C ASN A 134 5.75 -12.53 4.62
N VAL A 135 4.68 -13.02 3.98
CA VAL A 135 3.35 -12.37 3.99
C VAL A 135 2.81 -12.28 5.41
N CYS A 136 2.83 -13.37 6.18
CA CYS A 136 2.37 -13.35 7.57
C CYS A 136 3.15 -12.31 8.40
N ALA A 137 4.48 -12.30 8.32
CA ALA A 137 5.30 -11.35 9.05
C ALA A 137 5.00 -9.89 8.66
N ALA A 138 4.85 -9.59 7.36
CA ALA A 138 4.60 -8.25 6.87
C ALA A 138 3.19 -7.74 7.27
N PHE A 139 2.14 -8.53 7.05
CA PHE A 139 0.78 -8.11 7.37
C PHE A 139 0.49 -8.08 8.87
N SER A 140 1.09 -8.98 9.67
CA SER A 140 1.04 -8.85 11.14
C SER A 140 1.81 -7.63 11.67
N THR A 141 2.89 -7.20 11.01
CA THR A 141 3.58 -5.93 11.34
C THR A 141 2.68 -4.72 11.09
N LEU A 142 1.80 -4.79 10.08
CA LEU A 142 0.77 -3.77 9.81
C LEU A 142 -0.55 -4.00 10.58
N GLU A 143 -0.52 -4.87 11.58
CA GLU A 143 -1.60 -5.12 12.56
C GLU A 143 -2.87 -5.75 11.97
N PHE A 144 -2.75 -6.47 10.84
CA PHE A 144 -3.85 -7.27 10.27
C PHE A 144 -4.05 -8.59 11.04
N ASP A 145 -5.32 -9.02 11.12
CA ASP A 145 -5.69 -10.37 11.53
C ASP A 145 -5.38 -11.34 10.37
N VAL A 146 -4.19 -11.95 10.37
CA VAL A 146 -3.74 -12.83 9.28
C VAL A 146 -4.40 -14.21 9.39
N LEU A 147 -5.19 -14.58 8.38
CA LEU A 147 -5.89 -15.87 8.27
C LEU A 147 -5.35 -16.66 7.07
N THR A 148 -4.62 -17.74 7.35
CA THR A 148 -3.92 -18.53 6.31
C THR A 148 -4.65 -19.83 5.97
N TYR A 149 -4.79 -20.12 4.68
CA TYR A 149 -5.19 -21.43 4.16
C TYR A 149 -4.15 -21.95 3.16
N THR A 150 -3.90 -23.27 3.18
CA THR A 150 -2.92 -23.91 2.28
C THR A 150 -3.52 -25.09 1.52
N ASN A 151 -3.16 -25.21 0.23
CA ASN A 151 -3.52 -26.35 -0.64
C ASN A 151 -5.02 -26.71 -0.70
N LEU A 152 -5.92 -25.73 -0.51
CA LEU A 152 -7.36 -25.95 -0.63
C LEU A 152 -7.75 -26.39 -2.04
N ASN A 153 -8.75 -27.27 -2.15
CA ASN A 153 -9.48 -27.46 -3.41
C ASN A 153 -10.38 -26.24 -3.71
N ALA A 154 -10.84 -26.09 -4.96
CA ALA A 154 -11.59 -24.92 -5.41
C ALA A 154 -12.92 -24.74 -4.66
N SER A 155 -13.55 -25.82 -4.19
CA SER A 155 -14.77 -25.75 -3.38
C SER A 155 -14.47 -25.18 -1.99
N GLU A 156 -13.43 -25.70 -1.33
CA GLU A 156 -12.94 -25.21 -0.04
C GLU A 156 -12.43 -23.77 -0.12
N MET A 157 -11.73 -23.42 -1.20
CA MET A 157 -11.18 -22.09 -1.44
C MET A 157 -12.30 -21.05 -1.57
N LEU A 158 -13.34 -21.34 -2.37
CA LEU A 158 -14.51 -20.48 -2.49
C LEU A 158 -15.32 -20.42 -1.18
N ALA A 159 -15.50 -21.54 -0.48
CA ALA A 159 -16.16 -21.56 0.83
C ALA A 159 -15.41 -20.73 1.89
N ALA A 160 -14.08 -20.75 1.88
CA ALA A 160 -13.25 -19.91 2.74
C ALA A 160 -13.35 -18.42 2.37
N ILE A 161 -13.38 -18.09 1.08
CA ILE A 161 -13.58 -16.72 0.58
C ILE A 161 -14.95 -16.17 1.02
N HIS A 162 -16.03 -16.91 0.75
CA HIS A 162 -17.39 -16.52 1.16
C HIS A 162 -17.49 -16.36 2.67
N LYS A 163 -17.01 -17.34 3.45
CA LYS A 163 -16.96 -17.24 4.92
C LYS A 163 -16.22 -16.00 5.45
N VAL A 164 -15.24 -15.47 4.71
CA VAL A 164 -14.55 -14.23 5.08
C VAL A 164 -15.34 -12.99 4.64
N ALA A 165 -15.98 -13.01 3.47
CA ALA A 165 -16.84 -11.94 2.97
C ALA A 165 -18.12 -11.74 3.79
N ASP A 166 -18.71 -12.84 4.29
CA ASP A 166 -19.96 -12.87 5.06
C ASP A 166 -19.81 -12.39 6.51
N ASN A 167 -18.59 -12.16 7.00
CA ASN A 167 -18.35 -11.60 8.34
C ASN A 167 -18.73 -10.11 8.41
N ASP A 168 -19.01 -9.63 9.62
CA ASP A 168 -19.07 -8.18 9.85
C ASP A 168 -17.66 -7.57 9.92
N HIS A 169 -17.34 -6.71 8.95
CA HIS A 169 -16.10 -5.92 8.89
C HIS A 169 -16.31 -4.49 9.41
N SER A 170 -17.45 -4.16 10.04
CA SER A 170 -17.78 -2.78 10.46
C SER A 170 -16.72 -2.16 11.38
N ASP A 171 -16.09 -2.98 12.23
CA ASP A 171 -15.03 -2.60 13.17
C ASP A 171 -13.60 -2.58 12.60
N SER A 172 -13.45 -2.83 11.30
CA SER A 172 -12.16 -2.93 10.60
C SER A 172 -11.90 -1.72 9.70
N ASP A 173 -10.64 -1.28 9.54
CA ASP A 173 -10.31 -0.19 8.60
C ASP A 173 -10.51 -0.61 7.13
N CYS A 174 -10.10 -1.84 6.82
CA CYS A 174 -9.89 -2.34 5.46
C CYS A 174 -9.93 -3.88 5.41
N PHE A 175 -9.84 -4.44 4.20
CA PHE A 175 -9.65 -5.87 3.96
C PHE A 175 -8.44 -6.10 3.05
N ALA A 176 -7.69 -7.18 3.30
CA ALA A 176 -6.60 -7.63 2.43
C ALA A 176 -6.74 -9.11 2.06
N CYS A 177 -6.37 -9.45 0.83
CA CYS A 177 -6.30 -10.82 0.33
C CYS A 177 -4.99 -11.03 -0.43
N VAL A 178 -4.25 -12.09 -0.10
CA VAL A 178 -2.98 -12.45 -0.75
C VAL A 178 -3.08 -13.86 -1.32
N VAL A 179 -2.97 -13.97 -2.65
CA VAL A 179 -3.16 -15.23 -3.36
C VAL A 179 -1.82 -15.69 -3.94
N LEU A 180 -1.34 -16.86 -3.50
CA LEU A 180 -0.03 -17.42 -3.83
C LEU A 180 -0.21 -18.76 -4.56
N THR A 181 -0.27 -18.76 -5.89
CA THR A 181 -0.48 -19.99 -6.69
C THR A 181 0.17 -19.93 -8.09
N HIS A 182 -0.22 -20.81 -9.01
CA HIS A 182 0.00 -20.70 -10.45
C HIS A 182 -1.19 -20.00 -11.12
N GLY A 183 -0.97 -19.47 -12.32
CA GLY A 183 -2.00 -18.87 -13.17
C GLY A 183 -1.54 -18.81 -14.63
N ASP A 184 -2.41 -18.34 -15.51
CA ASP A 184 -2.23 -18.37 -16.97
C ASP A 184 -2.51 -17.03 -17.68
N GLU A 185 -2.47 -17.03 -19.02
CA GLU A 185 -2.71 -15.86 -19.88
C GLU A 185 -4.16 -15.35 -19.83
N ASN A 186 -5.09 -16.20 -19.40
CA ASN A 186 -6.52 -15.90 -19.28
C ASN A 186 -6.88 -15.28 -17.91
N GLY A 187 -5.90 -15.09 -17.02
CA GLY A 187 -6.13 -14.60 -15.66
C GLY A 187 -6.71 -15.65 -14.71
N ILE A 188 -6.61 -16.93 -15.06
CA ILE A 188 -7.06 -18.05 -14.23
C ILE A 188 -6.12 -18.23 -13.04
N ILE A 189 -6.68 -18.60 -11.90
CA ILE A 189 -5.98 -18.87 -10.64
C ILE A 189 -6.25 -20.33 -10.26
N TYR A 190 -5.20 -21.11 -10.01
CA TYR A 190 -5.37 -22.53 -9.67
C TYR A 190 -5.55 -22.74 -8.16
N ALA A 191 -6.58 -23.49 -7.79
CA ALA A 191 -6.67 -24.21 -6.52
C ALA A 191 -5.90 -25.54 -6.62
N TYR A 192 -6.01 -26.42 -5.61
CA TYR A 192 -5.37 -27.74 -5.65
C TYR A 192 -5.89 -28.63 -6.80
N ASP A 193 -7.20 -28.71 -7.00
CA ASP A 193 -7.87 -29.66 -7.91
C ASP A 193 -8.18 -29.08 -9.30
N ARG A 194 -8.54 -27.79 -9.37
CA ARG A 194 -8.97 -27.10 -10.60
C ARG A 194 -8.76 -25.59 -10.54
N SER A 195 -9.08 -24.94 -11.65
CA SER A 195 -9.11 -23.49 -11.82
C SER A 195 -10.27 -22.79 -11.11
N VAL A 196 -10.04 -21.52 -10.75
CA VAL A 196 -10.98 -20.53 -10.21
C VAL A 196 -10.68 -19.20 -10.94
N SER A 197 -11.68 -18.39 -11.28
CA SER A 197 -11.42 -17.05 -11.85
C SER A 197 -11.08 -16.04 -10.75
N LEU A 198 -10.28 -15.01 -11.08
CA LEU A 198 -10.00 -13.92 -10.14
C LEU A 198 -11.30 -13.22 -9.68
N ASP A 199 -12.30 -13.11 -10.55
CA ASP A 199 -13.60 -12.51 -10.22
C ASP A 199 -14.32 -13.28 -9.11
N GLN A 200 -14.23 -14.61 -9.08
CA GLN A 200 -14.80 -15.43 -7.98
C GLN A 200 -14.12 -15.17 -6.63
N ILE A 201 -12.92 -14.59 -6.62
CA ILE A 201 -12.18 -14.20 -5.40
C ILE A 201 -12.50 -12.75 -4.99
N ILE A 202 -12.73 -11.85 -5.95
CA ILE A 202 -12.96 -10.43 -5.70
C ILE A 202 -14.44 -10.10 -5.48
N LEU A 203 -15.34 -10.68 -6.28
CA LEU A 203 -16.77 -10.36 -6.31
C LEU A 203 -17.44 -10.37 -4.93
N PRO A 204 -17.19 -11.38 -4.04
CA PRO A 204 -17.83 -11.41 -2.72
C PRO A 204 -17.50 -10.20 -1.83
N PHE A 205 -16.39 -9.50 -2.07
CA PHE A 205 -15.97 -8.33 -1.28
C PHE A 205 -16.40 -6.99 -1.87
N ARG A 206 -16.98 -6.94 -3.08
CA ARG A 206 -17.47 -5.69 -3.69
C ARG A 206 -18.52 -5.01 -2.81
N GLY A 207 -18.71 -3.70 -3.00
CA GLY A 207 -19.61 -2.90 -2.16
C GLY A 207 -21.10 -3.30 -2.27
N ASP A 208 -21.53 -3.95 -3.36
CA ASP A 208 -22.87 -4.52 -3.47
C ASP A 208 -23.02 -5.80 -2.61
N HIS A 209 -22.02 -6.68 -2.61
CA HIS A 209 -22.03 -7.97 -1.90
C HIS A 209 -21.67 -7.85 -0.41
N CYS A 210 -20.57 -7.16 -0.06
CA CYS A 210 -20.11 -6.99 1.33
C CYS A 210 -20.39 -5.58 1.85
N ALA A 211 -21.55 -5.40 2.49
CA ALA A 211 -22.02 -4.09 2.94
C ALA A 211 -21.10 -3.40 3.97
N SER A 212 -20.42 -4.18 4.81
CA SER A 212 -19.52 -3.69 5.87
C SER A 212 -18.14 -3.23 5.36
N LEU A 213 -17.82 -3.47 4.08
CA LEU A 213 -16.63 -3.00 3.36
C LEU A 213 -16.90 -1.86 2.35
N ARG A 214 -18.08 -1.24 2.40
CA ARG A 214 -18.40 -0.01 1.63
C ARG A 214 -17.57 1.17 2.12
N GLY A 215 -16.91 1.89 1.21
CA GLY A 215 -16.05 3.02 1.58
C GLY A 215 -14.71 2.65 2.23
N LYS A 216 -14.37 1.35 2.26
CA LYS A 216 -13.17 0.79 2.90
C LYS A 216 -12.24 0.15 1.85
N PRO A 217 -10.90 0.25 2.00
CA PRO A 217 -9.96 -0.37 1.07
C PRO A 217 -10.09 -1.89 1.03
N LYS A 218 -10.04 -2.46 -0.17
CA LYS A 218 -10.13 -3.90 -0.46
C LYS A 218 -8.93 -4.28 -1.33
N LEU A 219 -7.93 -4.89 -0.70
CA LEU A 219 -6.56 -4.92 -1.22
C LEU A 219 -6.15 -6.35 -1.63
N PHE A 220 -6.06 -6.61 -2.93
CA PHE A 220 -5.75 -7.93 -3.48
C PHE A 220 -4.31 -7.98 -4.02
N PHE A 221 -3.50 -8.94 -3.56
CA PHE A 221 -2.11 -9.13 -3.96
C PHE A 221 -1.95 -10.54 -4.58
N ILE A 222 -1.75 -10.60 -5.90
CA ILE A 222 -1.87 -11.81 -6.70
C ILE A 222 -0.49 -12.27 -7.21
N GLN A 223 0.11 -13.24 -6.52
CA GLN A 223 1.30 -13.97 -6.96
C GLN A 223 0.87 -15.22 -7.74
N ALA A 224 0.55 -14.99 -9.00
CA ALA A 224 0.36 -15.99 -10.05
C ALA A 224 1.08 -15.50 -11.31
N CYS A 225 1.45 -16.42 -12.21
CA CYS A 225 1.88 -16.02 -13.55
C CYS A 225 0.67 -15.45 -14.31
N ARG A 226 0.92 -14.51 -15.23
CA ARG A 226 -0.09 -14.06 -16.21
C ARG A 226 0.30 -14.44 -17.64
N GLY A 227 1.25 -15.37 -17.78
CA GLY A 227 1.57 -16.00 -19.04
C GLY A 227 2.90 -16.74 -19.12
N SER A 228 3.19 -17.15 -20.35
CA SER A 228 4.34 -17.98 -20.73
C SER A 228 5.52 -17.16 -21.25
N LYS A 229 5.33 -15.89 -21.63
CA LYS A 229 6.39 -15.05 -22.18
C LYS A 229 7.40 -14.70 -21.09
N LEU A 230 8.67 -14.71 -21.48
CA LEU A 230 9.78 -14.28 -20.64
C LEU A 230 10.13 -12.85 -21.04
N ASP A 231 10.38 -12.00 -20.05
CA ASP A 231 10.83 -10.64 -20.27
C ASP A 231 12.36 -10.65 -20.43
N ASP A 232 12.82 -10.46 -21.67
CA ASP A 232 14.24 -10.35 -22.01
C ASP A 232 14.88 -9.04 -21.50
N GLY A 233 14.05 -8.08 -21.05
CA GLY A 233 14.46 -6.70 -20.80
C GLY A 233 14.78 -5.94 -22.10
N THR A 234 15.08 -4.65 -21.96
CA THR A 234 15.59 -3.81 -23.04
C THR A 234 16.82 -3.04 -22.58
N ILE A 235 17.81 -2.90 -23.46
CA ILE A 235 18.96 -2.01 -23.21
C ILE A 235 18.45 -0.58 -23.42
N GLN A 236 18.35 0.18 -22.33
CA GLN A 236 17.70 1.49 -22.35
C GLN A 236 18.53 2.56 -23.06
N LEU A 237 18.09 2.94 -24.25
CA LEU A 237 18.41 4.22 -24.89
C LEU A 237 17.23 5.19 -24.66
N VAL A 238 17.54 6.45 -24.35
CA VAL A 238 16.57 7.45 -23.88
C VAL A 238 16.21 8.43 -25.00
N CYS A 239 14.93 8.82 -25.10
CA CYS A 239 14.43 9.88 -25.97
C CYS A 239 13.08 10.44 -25.45
N ASP A 240 12.86 11.75 -25.59
CA ASP A 240 11.79 12.52 -24.92
C ASP A 240 10.71 13.10 -25.89
N GLY A 241 9.48 13.36 -25.42
CA GLY A 241 8.42 14.06 -26.21
C GLY A 241 7.06 14.29 -25.47
N PRO A 242 6.31 15.41 -25.66
CA PRO A 242 5.15 15.77 -24.79
C PRO A 242 3.80 16.21 -25.46
N GLY A 243 2.69 16.27 -24.69
CA GLY A 243 1.37 16.91 -25.00
C GLY A 243 0.12 16.05 -24.64
N THR A 244 -1.17 16.46 -24.66
CA THR A 244 -1.91 17.77 -24.62
C THR A 244 -3.44 17.51 -24.39
N ALA A 245 -4.31 18.48 -24.02
CA ALA A 245 -5.73 18.20 -23.61
C ALA A 245 -6.81 19.30 -23.85
N SER A 246 -8.11 18.95 -23.71
CA SER A 246 -9.31 19.84 -23.87
C SER A 246 -10.55 19.47 -22.99
N VAL A 247 -11.79 19.93 -23.34
CA VAL A 247 -12.55 20.87 -22.45
C VAL A 247 -14.09 21.04 -22.74
N ILE A 248 -14.96 21.12 -21.68
CA ILE A 248 -16.32 21.79 -21.57
C ILE A 248 -17.53 21.23 -22.42
N GLU A 249 -18.87 21.28 -22.14
CA GLU A 249 -19.85 21.46 -21.00
C GLU A 249 -21.33 21.15 -21.49
N PRO A 250 -22.51 21.30 -20.77
CA PRO A 250 -22.84 21.77 -19.38
C PRO A 250 -23.86 20.95 -18.50
N VAL A 251 -23.92 21.28 -17.20
CA VAL A 251 -24.84 20.85 -16.06
C VAL A 251 -26.23 21.60 -16.14
N PRO A 252 -27.37 21.34 -15.38
CA PRO A 252 -27.59 20.62 -14.09
C PRO A 252 -28.95 19.89 -13.73
N LYS A 253 -28.92 18.95 -12.75
CA LYS A 253 -29.93 18.75 -11.64
C LYS A 253 -29.39 17.80 -10.53
N ILE A 254 -30.12 17.62 -9.41
CA ILE A 254 -29.62 17.06 -8.12
C ILE A 254 -29.83 15.53 -7.98
N MET A 255 -28.84 14.77 -7.47
CA MET A 255 -29.06 13.53 -6.68
C MET A 255 -27.81 13.04 -5.90
N LEU A 256 -27.95 11.99 -5.08
CA LEU A 256 -26.97 11.50 -4.09
C LEU A 256 -25.69 10.87 -4.70
N CYS A 257 -24.63 10.83 -3.90
CA CYS A 257 -23.35 10.21 -4.23
C CYS A 257 -23.41 8.67 -4.25
N ASN A 258 -23.87 8.07 -5.35
CA ASN A 258 -23.68 6.63 -5.58
C ASN A 258 -22.18 6.34 -5.79
N ILE A 259 -21.59 5.61 -4.84
CA ILE A 259 -20.22 5.09 -4.97
C ILE A 259 -20.23 3.98 -6.05
N PRO A 260 -19.31 3.98 -7.04
CA PRO A 260 -19.20 2.90 -8.02
C PRO A 260 -18.95 1.54 -7.33
N ILE A 261 -19.51 0.47 -7.89
CA ILE A 261 -19.53 -0.83 -7.20
C ILE A 261 -18.12 -1.41 -6.97
N GLU A 262 -17.19 -1.15 -7.90
CA GLU A 262 -15.77 -1.53 -7.84
C GLU A 262 -14.90 -0.56 -7.01
N ALA A 263 -15.47 0.48 -6.41
CA ALA A 263 -14.69 1.49 -5.71
C ALA A 263 -14.00 0.95 -4.46
N ASP A 264 -12.87 1.59 -4.14
CA ASP A 264 -11.97 1.23 -3.04
C ASP A 264 -11.31 -0.15 -3.20
N ILE A 265 -11.33 -0.75 -4.39
CA ILE A 265 -10.59 -1.97 -4.73
C ILE A 265 -9.20 -1.61 -5.28
N LEU A 266 -8.18 -2.37 -4.86
CA LEU A 266 -6.84 -2.37 -5.43
C LEU A 266 -6.44 -3.80 -5.77
N ILE A 267 -5.92 -4.03 -6.97
CA ILE A 267 -5.40 -5.34 -7.40
C ILE A 267 -3.95 -5.16 -7.85
N ALA A 268 -3.00 -5.72 -7.10
CA ALA A 268 -1.58 -5.76 -7.43
C ALA A 268 -1.18 -7.17 -7.88
N HIS A 269 -0.70 -7.30 -9.11
CA HIS A 269 -0.20 -8.54 -9.69
C HIS A 269 1.33 -8.60 -9.64
N ALA A 270 1.87 -9.80 -9.43
CA ALA A 270 3.31 -10.03 -9.48
C ALA A 270 3.95 -9.71 -10.84
N VAL A 271 3.18 -9.73 -11.92
CA VAL A 271 3.67 -9.53 -13.28
C VAL A 271 2.59 -8.96 -14.20
N GLN A 272 3.01 -8.21 -15.24
CA GLN A 272 2.17 -7.76 -16.35
C GLN A 272 1.48 -8.92 -17.12
N PRO A 273 0.32 -8.68 -17.78
CA PRO A 273 -0.34 -9.66 -18.64
C PRO A 273 0.57 -10.24 -19.73
N GLY A 274 0.48 -11.56 -19.96
CA GLY A 274 1.28 -12.30 -20.94
C GLY A 274 2.62 -12.85 -20.41
N TYR A 275 3.09 -12.38 -19.24
CA TYR A 275 4.45 -12.68 -18.76
C TYR A 275 4.51 -13.63 -17.56
N TYR A 276 5.68 -14.26 -17.41
CA TYR A 276 6.02 -15.20 -16.33
C TYR A 276 6.44 -14.50 -15.02
N ALA A 277 6.05 -15.05 -13.87
CA ALA A 277 6.44 -14.53 -12.55
C ALA A 277 7.47 -15.46 -11.87
N PHE A 278 8.66 -14.94 -11.58
CA PHE A 278 9.78 -15.72 -11.07
C PHE A 278 9.72 -16.00 -9.55
N ARG A 279 10.18 -17.19 -9.17
CA ARG A 279 10.34 -17.62 -7.78
C ARG A 279 11.66 -18.35 -7.57
N ASN A 280 12.34 -18.02 -6.49
CA ASN A 280 13.47 -18.77 -5.95
C ASN A 280 12.98 -19.71 -4.84
N SER A 281 13.43 -20.97 -4.84
CA SER A 281 12.98 -22.00 -3.89
C SER A 281 13.45 -21.77 -2.45
N VAL A 282 14.51 -21.00 -2.24
CA VAL A 282 15.12 -20.67 -0.93
C VAL A 282 14.67 -19.29 -0.43
N HIS A 283 14.36 -18.38 -1.34
CA HIS A 283 14.16 -16.96 -1.04
C HIS A 283 12.76 -16.40 -1.33
N GLY A 284 11.85 -17.22 -1.88
CA GLY A 284 10.50 -16.82 -2.25
C GLY A 284 10.40 -16.20 -3.65
N SER A 285 9.21 -15.73 -3.98
CA SER A 285 8.86 -15.04 -5.22
C SER A 285 9.32 -13.60 -5.16
N TRP A 286 9.89 -13.08 -6.25
CA TRP A 286 10.50 -11.74 -6.29
C TRP A 286 9.54 -10.64 -5.85
N PHE A 287 8.31 -10.65 -6.39
CA PHE A 287 7.26 -9.71 -6.01
C PHE A 287 6.86 -9.81 -4.54
N ILE A 288 6.61 -11.03 -4.02
CA ILE A 288 6.22 -11.20 -2.62
C ILE A 288 7.32 -10.77 -1.67
N ARG A 289 8.59 -11.09 -1.97
CA ARG A 289 9.74 -10.61 -1.19
C ARG A 289 9.81 -9.08 -1.20
N ALA A 290 9.80 -8.45 -2.37
CA ALA A 290 9.87 -6.99 -2.49
C ALA A 290 8.67 -6.30 -1.82
N LEU A 291 7.47 -6.86 -1.94
CA LEU A 291 6.24 -6.39 -1.27
C LEU A 291 6.38 -6.46 0.25
N CYS A 292 6.78 -7.60 0.81
CA CYS A 292 6.92 -7.76 2.25
C CYS A 292 8.02 -6.85 2.82
N ASP A 293 9.18 -6.77 2.16
CA ASP A 293 10.26 -5.85 2.52
C ASP A 293 9.80 -4.38 2.49
N CYS A 294 9.06 -3.95 1.47
CA CYS A 294 8.57 -2.57 1.38
C CYS A 294 7.46 -2.26 2.40
N LEU A 295 6.55 -3.20 2.66
CA LEU A 295 5.50 -3.06 3.69
C LEU A 295 6.11 -2.96 5.09
N ILE A 296 7.08 -3.81 5.44
CA ILE A 296 7.77 -3.77 6.74
C ILE A 296 8.56 -2.47 6.92
N ARG A 297 9.25 -1.99 5.89
CA ARG A 297 10.08 -0.78 5.97
C ARG A 297 9.28 0.53 5.91
N TYR A 298 8.15 0.55 5.20
CA TYR A 298 7.47 1.80 4.83
C TYR A 298 5.95 1.85 5.08
N GLY A 299 5.29 0.74 5.48
CA GLY A 299 3.83 0.68 5.64
C GLY A 299 3.24 1.67 6.66
N HIS A 300 4.01 2.00 7.69
CA HIS A 300 3.64 3.00 8.70
C HIS A 300 3.94 4.46 8.31
N SER A 301 4.61 4.71 7.17
CA SER A 301 5.18 6.03 6.82
C SER A 301 4.88 6.52 5.39
N LEU A 302 4.37 5.67 4.50
CA LEU A 302 3.97 6.01 3.13
C LEU A 302 2.58 5.48 2.78
N ASP A 303 2.00 6.04 1.72
CA ASP A 303 0.80 5.47 1.11
C ASP A 303 1.11 4.20 0.30
N LEU A 304 0.09 3.35 0.14
CA LEU A 304 0.21 2.05 -0.51
C LEU A 304 0.61 2.12 -2.00
N LEU A 305 0.29 3.20 -2.73
CA LEU A 305 0.68 3.33 -4.14
C LEU A 305 2.16 3.75 -4.24
N SER A 306 2.65 4.62 -3.36
CA SER A 306 4.09 4.89 -3.21
C SER A 306 4.87 3.63 -2.80
N ILE A 307 4.31 2.80 -1.91
CA ILE A 307 4.90 1.52 -1.51
C ILE A 307 4.96 0.57 -2.71
N LEU A 308 3.86 0.38 -3.45
CA LEU A 308 3.85 -0.48 -4.65
C LEU A 308 4.77 0.04 -5.76
N THR A 309 4.94 1.36 -5.89
CA THR A 309 5.92 1.95 -6.81
C THR A 309 7.36 1.56 -6.42
N ARG A 310 7.67 1.48 -5.12
CA ARG A 310 8.96 0.94 -4.63
C ARG A 310 9.09 -0.57 -4.85
N VAL A 311 8.00 -1.33 -4.73
CA VAL A 311 7.98 -2.77 -5.09
C VAL A 311 8.33 -2.95 -6.56
N ASN A 312 7.74 -2.16 -7.46
CA ASN A 312 8.06 -2.20 -8.89
C ASN A 312 9.54 -1.87 -9.14
N HIS A 313 10.10 -0.85 -8.49
CA HIS A 313 11.53 -0.52 -8.60
C HIS A 313 12.41 -1.70 -8.16
N VAL A 314 12.20 -2.25 -6.96
CA VAL A 314 12.98 -3.38 -6.45
C VAL A 314 12.91 -4.58 -7.39
N VAL A 315 11.72 -4.93 -7.90
CA VAL A 315 11.58 -6.10 -8.79
C VAL A 315 12.20 -5.86 -10.17
N ALA A 316 12.14 -4.63 -10.70
CA ALA A 316 12.70 -4.30 -12.00
C ALA A 316 14.24 -4.22 -12.00
N TYR A 317 14.83 -3.63 -10.95
CA TYR A 317 16.27 -3.33 -10.91
C TYR A 317 17.09 -4.32 -10.07
N ASP A 318 16.58 -4.79 -8.93
CA ASP A 318 17.37 -5.58 -7.98
C ASP A 318 17.35 -7.10 -8.27
N PHE A 319 16.51 -7.56 -9.20
CA PHE A 319 16.41 -8.97 -9.60
C PHE A 319 16.63 -9.22 -11.09
N GLU A 320 17.28 -10.35 -11.38
CA GLU A 320 17.44 -10.93 -12.71
C GLU A 320 17.50 -12.46 -12.55
N SER A 321 17.03 -13.21 -13.54
CA SER A 321 16.94 -14.66 -13.43
C SER A 321 18.28 -15.35 -13.71
N VAL A 322 18.66 -16.29 -12.84
CA VAL A 322 19.79 -17.19 -13.07
C VAL A 322 19.24 -18.61 -13.08
N ALA A 323 19.35 -19.29 -14.22
CA ALA A 323 18.77 -20.61 -14.44
C ALA A 323 19.67 -21.51 -15.28
N SER A 324 19.72 -22.80 -14.95
CA SER A 324 20.50 -23.81 -15.70
C SER A 324 20.01 -24.03 -17.13
N ASN A 325 18.78 -23.62 -17.44
CA ASN A 325 18.27 -23.53 -18.80
C ASN A 325 18.49 -22.08 -19.30
N PRO A 326 19.32 -21.84 -20.33
CA PRO A 326 19.60 -20.50 -20.85
C PRO A 326 18.34 -19.73 -21.26
N ALA A 327 17.28 -20.41 -21.71
CA ALA A 327 16.01 -19.77 -22.05
C ALA A 327 15.37 -19.04 -20.87
N PHE A 328 15.64 -19.45 -19.63
CA PHE A 328 15.12 -18.87 -18.39
C PHE A 328 16.15 -18.02 -17.62
N SER A 329 17.32 -17.75 -18.19
CA SER A 329 18.38 -16.93 -17.56
C SER A 329 18.45 -15.55 -18.21
N GLY A 330 18.92 -14.54 -17.46
CA GLY A 330 19.02 -13.15 -17.91
C GLY A 330 17.66 -12.47 -18.11
N LYS A 331 16.61 -12.92 -17.42
CA LYS A 331 15.23 -12.41 -17.57
C LYS A 331 14.85 -11.46 -16.44
N LYS A 332 13.98 -10.52 -16.78
CA LYS A 332 13.45 -9.47 -15.89
C LYS A 332 12.01 -9.80 -15.47
N GLN A 333 11.44 -8.94 -14.63
CA GLN A 333 10.03 -9.01 -14.21
C GLN A 333 9.55 -7.59 -13.89
N MET A 334 8.34 -7.25 -14.31
CA MET A 334 7.67 -6.00 -13.95
C MET A 334 6.30 -6.30 -13.33
N PRO A 335 6.12 -6.09 -12.00
CA PRO A 335 4.80 -6.14 -11.37
C PRO A 335 3.91 -4.98 -11.85
N CYS A 336 2.61 -5.10 -11.65
CA CYS A 336 1.66 -4.04 -12.00
C CYS A 336 0.47 -4.00 -11.04
N PHE A 337 -0.24 -2.87 -10.99
CA PHE A 337 -1.43 -2.73 -10.17
C PHE A 337 -2.50 -1.89 -10.86
N ALA A 338 -3.75 -2.30 -10.67
CA ALA A 338 -4.94 -1.55 -11.04
C ALA A 338 -5.61 -1.03 -9.76
N SER A 339 -5.94 0.26 -9.73
CA SER A 339 -6.50 0.94 -8.55
C SER A 339 -7.81 1.63 -8.85
N ALA A 340 -8.85 1.27 -8.10
CA ALA A 340 -10.11 2.01 -7.97
C ALA A 340 -10.22 2.67 -6.58
N LEU A 341 -9.09 2.87 -5.88
CA LEU A 341 -9.03 3.59 -4.61
C LEU A 341 -9.46 5.05 -4.80
N THR A 342 -10.35 5.52 -3.92
CA THR A 342 -10.92 6.88 -3.93
C THR A 342 -10.19 7.84 -2.98
N LYS A 343 -9.29 7.31 -2.14
CA LYS A 343 -8.47 8.02 -1.14
C LYS A 343 -7.10 7.35 -1.00
N GLU A 344 -6.17 8.03 -0.34
CA GLU A 344 -4.87 7.52 0.08
C GLU A 344 -5.03 6.43 1.17
N VAL A 345 -4.30 5.32 1.02
CA VAL A 345 -4.26 4.21 2.00
C VAL A 345 -2.92 4.24 2.73
N ILE A 346 -2.94 4.51 4.04
CA ILE A 346 -1.78 4.48 4.94
C ILE A 346 -2.06 3.53 6.11
N PHE A 347 -1.03 2.93 6.71
CA PHE A 347 -1.18 2.03 7.87
C PHE A 347 -0.48 2.58 9.13
N PRO A 348 -0.90 3.73 9.67
CA PRO A 348 -0.36 4.26 10.92
C PRO A 348 -0.63 3.26 12.06
N PRO A 349 0.32 3.04 12.99
CA PRO A 349 0.16 2.08 14.08
C PRO A 349 -1.14 2.30 14.88
N LYS A 350 -1.84 1.22 15.20
CA LYS A 350 -3.02 1.26 16.06
C LYS A 350 -2.62 1.75 17.43
N ARG A 351 -3.36 2.73 17.94
CA ARG A 351 -3.22 3.14 19.34
C ARG A 351 -3.79 2.02 20.19
N LEU A 352 -2.93 1.36 20.96
CA LEU A 352 -3.37 0.51 22.06
C LEU A 352 -4.35 1.31 22.91
N LEU A 353 -5.58 0.81 23.04
CA LEU A 353 -6.54 1.36 23.99
C LEU A 353 -6.06 1.00 25.39
N CYS A 354 -5.21 1.86 25.96
CA CYS A 354 -4.86 1.83 27.36
C CYS A 354 -6.14 2.06 28.15
N ASN A 355 -6.81 0.98 28.55
CA ASN A 355 -7.95 1.05 29.46
C ASN A 355 -7.54 1.91 30.66
N PRO A 356 -8.30 2.97 31.01
CA PRO A 356 -8.04 3.69 32.24
C PRO A 356 -8.10 2.68 33.37
N LYS A 357 -7.09 2.69 34.25
CA LYS A 357 -7.10 1.83 35.44
C LYS A 357 -8.38 2.16 36.22
N PRO A 358 -9.11 1.17 36.76
CA PRO A 358 -10.12 1.46 37.77
C PRO A 358 -9.44 2.19 38.94
N ASN A 359 -10.05 3.31 39.36
CA ASN A 359 -9.63 4.09 40.52
C ASN A 359 -10.03 3.40 41.83
#